data_AF-A0A6J4QZC1-F1
#
_entry.id   AF-A0A6J4QZC1-F1
#
_cell.length_a   1.000
_cell.length_b   1.000
_cell.length_c   1.000
_cell.angle_alpha   90.00
_cell.angle_beta   90.00
_cell.angle_gamma   90.00
#
_symmetry.space_group_name_H-M   'P 1'
#
loop_
_entity.id
_entity.type
_entity.pdbx_description
1 polymer ?
#
loop_
_entity_poly.entity_id
_entity_poly.type
_entity_poly.pdbx_seq_one_letter_code
_entity_poly.pdbx_strand_id
1 'polypeptide(L)'
;MPEDRRVQLNLSPQEAEALHAALEDLLETGPANPDLERPFRLLAWRILAAKTGTGLTGRLADLARQAETLEQYEAARDEELGPILDGLESAENRDP
;
A
#
# COMPACT_ATOMS: atom_id res chain seq x y z
N MET A 1 29.50 -1.60 9.88
CA MET A 1 28.09 -1.91 9.55
C MET A 1 28.08 -2.30 8.09
N PRO A 2 27.52 -3.45 7.69
CA PRO A 2 27.24 -3.65 6.27
C PRO A 2 26.33 -2.49 5.87
N GLU A 3 26.74 -1.76 4.85
CA GLU A 3 26.03 -0.58 4.38
C GLU A 3 24.57 -0.95 4.11
N ASP A 4 23.63 -0.07 4.48
CA ASP A 4 22.20 -0.17 4.20
C ASP A 4 21.98 -0.05 2.67
N ARG A 5 22.46 -1.06 1.96
CA ARG A 5 22.63 -1.06 0.52
C ARG A 5 21.29 -1.41 -0.09
N ARG A 6 20.56 -0.36 -0.43
CA ARG A 6 19.28 -0.48 -1.13
C ARG A 6 19.51 -1.00 -2.54
N VAL A 7 18.64 -1.93 -2.95
CA VAL A 7 18.56 -2.41 -4.34
C VAL A 7 17.42 -1.69 -5.05
N GLN A 8 17.61 -1.41 -6.34
CA GLN A 8 16.55 -0.89 -7.21
C GLN A 8 15.97 -2.04 -8.03
N LEU A 9 14.65 -2.17 -8.01
CA LEU A 9 13.90 -3.10 -8.85
C LEU A 9 13.20 -2.32 -9.96
N ASN A 10 13.49 -2.67 -11.21
CA ASN A 10 12.79 -2.14 -12.38
C ASN A 10 11.82 -3.22 -12.85
N LEU A 11 10.54 -3.06 -12.51
CA LEU A 11 9.46 -3.99 -12.83
C LEU A 11 8.42 -3.27 -13.70
N SER A 12 7.84 -3.99 -14.65
CA SER A 12 6.58 -3.58 -15.24
C SER A 12 5.45 -3.59 -14.19
N PRO A 13 4.34 -2.85 -14.41
CA PRO A 13 3.20 -2.89 -13.50
C PRO A 13 2.68 -4.31 -13.25
N GLN A 14 2.66 -5.15 -14.29
CA GLN A 14 2.20 -6.53 -14.18
C GLN A 14 3.13 -7.40 -13.33
N GLU A 15 4.45 -7.25 -13.48
CA GLU A 15 5.43 -7.95 -12.64
C GLU A 15 5.36 -7.50 -11.19
N ALA A 16 5.16 -6.21 -10.95
CA ALA A 16 4.99 -5.68 -9.60
C ALA A 16 3.73 -6.25 -8.94
N GLU A 17 2.60 -6.29 -9.64
CA GLU A 17 1.36 -6.89 -9.15
C GLU A 17 1.50 -8.39 -8.86
N ALA A 18 2.14 -9.14 -9.77
CA ALA A 18 2.40 -10.57 -9.56
C ALA A 18 3.30 -10.83 -8.34
N LEU A 19 4.35 -10.01 -8.15
CA LEU A 19 5.22 -10.12 -6.98
C LEU A 19 4.49 -9.74 -5.69
N HIS A 20 3.62 -8.72 -5.73
CA HIS A 20 2.80 -8.35 -4.58
C HIS A 20 1.86 -9.48 -4.15
N ALA A 21 1.17 -10.10 -5.12
CA ALA A 21 0.29 -11.24 -4.84
C ALA A 21 1.07 -12.44 -4.26
N ALA A 22 2.26 -12.74 -4.79
CA ALA A 22 3.10 -13.81 -4.24
C ALA A 22 3.58 -13.51 -2.80
N LEU A 23 3.85 -12.25 -2.48
CA LEU A 23 4.21 -11.84 -1.11
C LEU A 23 3.01 -11.95 -0.17
N GLU A 24 1.81 -11.61 -0.63
CA GLU A 24 0.56 -11.79 0.11
C GLU A 24 0.35 -13.26 0.48
N ASP A 25 0.41 -14.15 -0.52
CA ASP A 25 0.25 -15.60 -0.32
C ASP A 25 1.26 -16.13 0.71
N LEU A 26 2.51 -15.67 0.66
CA LEU A 26 3.56 -16.08 1.60
C LEU A 26 3.32 -15.55 3.02
N LEU A 27 2.81 -14.33 3.16
CA LEU A 27 2.47 -13.74 4.46
C LEU A 27 1.26 -14.42 5.09
N GLU A 28 0.29 -14.86 4.29
CA GLU A 28 -0.92 -15.53 4.78
C GLU A 28 -0.71 -17.02 5.08
N THR A 29 0.05 -17.72 4.24
CA THR A 29 0.14 -19.20 4.28
C THR A 29 1.51 -19.74 4.70
N GLY A 30 2.54 -18.90 4.66
CA GLY A 30 3.92 -19.30 4.92
C GLY A 30 4.32 -19.22 6.40
N PRO A 31 5.56 -19.65 6.73
CA PRO A 31 6.15 -19.37 8.03
C PRO A 31 6.25 -17.86 8.25
N ALA A 32 5.93 -17.40 9.46
CA ALA A 32 6.04 -15.99 9.82
C ALA A 32 7.44 -15.45 9.48
N ASN A 33 7.49 -14.53 8.51
CA ASN A 33 8.71 -13.87 8.08
C ASN A 33 8.52 -12.35 8.16
N PRO A 34 8.98 -11.70 9.24
CA PRO A 34 8.79 -10.27 9.45
C PRO A 34 9.51 -9.41 8.40
N ASP A 35 10.51 -9.98 7.71
CA ASP A 35 11.25 -9.26 6.67
C ASP A 35 10.42 -9.04 5.39
N LEU A 36 9.27 -9.70 5.23
CA LEU A 36 8.41 -9.57 4.05
C LEU A 36 7.31 -8.50 4.18
N GLU A 37 6.93 -8.11 5.39
CA GLU A 37 5.86 -7.13 5.61
C GLU A 37 6.18 -5.76 4.99
N ARG A 38 7.41 -5.29 5.17
CA ARG A 38 7.83 -3.99 4.65
C ARG A 38 7.93 -4.00 3.11
N PRO A 39 8.59 -4.98 2.46
CA PRO A 39 8.56 -5.14 1.01
C PRO A 39 7.14 -5.23 0.42
N PHE A 40 6.25 -5.99 1.07
CA PHE A 40 4.85 -6.10 0.67
C PHE A 40 4.16 -4.72 0.62
N ARG A 41 4.22 -3.96 1.73
CA ARG A 41 3.64 -2.61 1.81
C ARG A 41 4.29 -1.62 0.85
N LEU A 42 5.61 -1.68 0.69
CA LEU A 42 6.35 -0.83 -0.24
C LEU A 42 5.89 -1.08 -1.69
N LEU A 43 5.72 -2.35 -2.06
CA LEU A 43 5.28 -2.72 -3.40
C LEU A 43 3.82 -2.31 -3.64
N ALA A 44 2.94 -2.49 -2.66
CA ALA A 44 1.56 -2.01 -2.71
C ALA A 44 1.48 -0.51 -3.02
N TRP A 45 2.26 0.29 -2.27
CA TRP A 45 2.36 1.73 -2.48
C TRP A 45 2.85 2.09 -3.88
N ARG A 46 3.92 1.44 -4.36
CA ARG A 46 4.50 1.75 -5.68
C ARG A 46 3.60 1.30 -6.84
N ILE A 47 2.89 0.19 -6.70
CA ILE A 47 1.85 -0.22 -7.64
C ILE A 47 0.76 0.85 -7.72
N LEU A 48 0.28 1.34 -6.58
CA LEU A 48 -0.77 2.36 -6.55
C LEU A 48 -0.30 3.68 -7.18
N ALA A 49 0.93 4.11 -6.92
CA ALA A 49 1.51 5.29 -7.54
C ALA A 49 1.62 5.18 -9.07
N ALA A 50 1.77 3.97 -9.60
CA ALA A 50 1.83 3.69 -11.03
C ALA A 50 0.43 3.58 -11.69
N LYS A 51 -0.64 3.46 -10.90
CA LYS A 51 -2.01 3.32 -11.42
C LYS A 51 -2.63 4.67 -11.76
N THR A 52 -3.52 4.64 -12.74
CA THR A 52 -4.48 5.71 -13.00
C THR A 52 -5.85 5.27 -12.50
N GLY A 53 -6.67 6.21 -12.06
CA GLY A 53 -7.98 5.92 -11.50
C GLY A 53 -8.80 7.17 -11.26
N THR A 54 -10.04 6.98 -10.82
CA THR A 54 -10.96 8.06 -10.44
C THR A 54 -11.51 7.82 -9.03
N GLY A 55 -12.20 8.81 -8.48
CA GLY A 55 -12.75 8.71 -7.12
C GLY A 55 -11.66 8.52 -6.07
N LEU A 56 -11.95 7.70 -5.04
CA LEU A 56 -11.03 7.45 -3.93
C LEU A 56 -9.72 6.82 -4.40
N THR A 57 -9.78 5.82 -5.29
CA THR A 57 -8.57 5.18 -5.84
C THR A 57 -7.67 6.17 -6.59
N GLY A 58 -8.27 7.10 -7.34
CA GLY A 58 -7.53 8.17 -8.02
C GLY A 58 -6.80 9.08 -7.03
N ARG A 59 -7.49 9.52 -5.96
CA ARG A 59 -6.90 10.36 -4.90
C ARG A 59 -5.76 9.65 -4.18
N LEU A 60 -5.95 8.38 -3.81
CA LEU A 60 -4.89 7.61 -3.16
C LEU A 60 -3.69 7.38 -4.09
N ALA A 61 -3.90 7.25 -5.39
CA ALA A 61 -2.81 7.20 -6.38
C ALA A 61 -2.07 8.55 -6.50
N ASP A 62 -2.77 9.68 -6.40
CA ASP A 62 -2.15 11.01 -6.33
C ASP A 62 -1.29 11.16 -5.08
N LEU A 63 -1.80 10.80 -3.90
CA LEU A 63 -1.05 10.79 -2.64
C LEU A 63 0.18 9.88 -2.73
N ALA A 64 0.01 8.68 -3.29
CA ALA A 64 1.09 7.73 -3.49
C ALA A 64 2.21 8.30 -4.38
N ARG A 65 1.88 9.10 -5.40
CA ARG A 65 2.88 9.77 -6.26
C ARG A 65 3.60 10.93 -5.58
N GLN A 66 2.92 11.63 -4.68
CA GLN A 66 3.47 12.82 -3.99
C GLN A 66 4.40 12.44 -2.83
N ALA A 67 4.16 11.30 -2.19
CA ALA A 67 4.99 10.82 -1.10
C ALA A 67 6.41 10.44 -1.58
N GLU A 68 7.42 10.77 -0.78
CA GLU A 68 8.81 10.39 -1.02
C GLU A 68 9.17 9.08 -0.30
N THR A 69 8.47 8.76 0.79
CA THR A 69 8.65 7.53 1.58
C THR A 69 7.34 6.77 1.82
N LEU A 70 7.46 5.47 2.17
CA LEU A 70 6.30 4.63 2.44
C LEU A 70 5.51 5.18 3.63
N GLU A 71 6.23 5.63 4.64
CA GLU A 71 5.69 6.15 5.88
C GLU A 71 4.92 7.46 5.66
N GLN A 72 5.40 8.33 4.77
CA GLN A 72 4.67 9.53 4.35
C GLN A 72 3.37 9.18 3.62
N TYR A 73 3.43 8.19 2.73
CA TYR A 73 2.23 7.73 2.02
C TYR A 73 1.22 7.13 2.98
N GLU A 74 1.64 6.25 3.89
CA GLU A 74 0.76 5.60 4.87
C GLU A 74 0.08 6.64 5.77
N ALA A 75 0.82 7.62 6.28
CA ALA A 75 0.25 8.72 7.05
C ALA A 75 -0.81 9.51 6.26
N ALA A 76 -0.51 9.91 5.03
CA ALA A 76 -1.45 10.65 4.19
C ALA A 76 -2.68 9.81 3.79
N ARG A 77 -2.50 8.51 3.54
CA ARG A 77 -3.59 7.57 3.27
C ARG A 77 -4.52 7.48 4.48
N ASP A 78 -3.95 7.34 5.68
CA ASP A 78 -4.73 7.18 6.90
C ASP A 78 -5.49 8.48 7.23
N GLU A 79 -4.91 9.66 6.98
CA GLU A 79 -5.62 10.95 7.07
C GLU A 79 -6.79 11.08 6.07
N GLU A 80 -6.62 10.64 4.82
CA GLU A 80 -7.69 10.67 3.80
C GLU A 80 -8.79 9.64 4.10
N LEU A 81 -8.42 8.46 4.58
CA LEU A 81 -9.37 7.35 4.83
C LEU A 81 -10.11 7.48 6.17
N GLY A 82 -9.50 8.06 7.20
CA GLY A 82 -10.08 8.16 8.54
C GLY A 82 -11.53 8.67 8.54
N PRO A 83 -11.82 9.84 7.96
CA PRO A 83 -13.19 10.38 7.91
C PRO A 83 -14.18 9.49 7.15
N ILE A 84 -13.71 8.74 6.14
CA ILE A 84 -14.56 7.83 5.36
C ILE A 84 -14.94 6.63 6.20
N LEU A 85 -13.98 6.05 6.91
CA LEU A 85 -14.20 4.92 7.81
C LEU A 85 -15.09 5.32 9.00
N ASP A 86 -14.82 6.47 9.61
CA ASP A 86 -15.67 7.02 10.69
C ASP A 86 -17.12 7.23 10.22
N GLY A 87 -17.31 7.69 8.98
CA GLY A 87 -18.63 7.84 8.38
C GLY A 87 -19.35 6.50 8.19
N LEU A 88 -18.63 5.44 7.79
CA LEU A 88 -19.18 4.10 7.64
C LEU A 88 -19.53 3.45 8.98
N GLU A 89 -18.79 3.76 10.05
CA GLU A 89 -19.04 3.24 11.40
C GLU A 89 -20.14 3.99 12.17
N SER A 90 -20.62 5.11 11.62
CA SER A 90 -21.66 5.94 12.24
C SER A 90 -22.95 5.15 12.48
N ALA A 91 -23.67 5.53 13.54
CA ALA A 91 -24.88 4.84 13.96
C ALA A 91 -26.02 4.87 12.92
N GLU A 92 -25.99 5.81 11.97
CA GLU A 92 -26.93 5.86 10.83
C GLU A 92 -26.63 4.80 9.77
N ASN A 93 -25.40 4.29 9.69
CA ASN A 93 -24.95 3.27 8.72
C ASN A 93 -24.83 1.86 9.32
N ARG A 94 -25.04 1.71 10.64
CA ARG A 94 -25.23 0.37 11.25
C ARG A 94 -26.66 -0.08 10.95
N ASP A 95 -26.81 -1.17 10.21
CA ASP A 95 -28.10 -1.83 9.98
C ASP A 95 -28.84 -2.05 11.32
N PRO A 96 -30.16 -1.80 11.39
CA PRO A 96 -30.94 -1.87 12.63
C PRO A 96 -31.09 -3.28 13.22
#